data_AF-A0A2D0RYN0-F1
#
_entry.id   AF-A0A2D0RYN0-F1
#
_cell.length_a   1.000
_cell.length_b   1.000
_cell.length_c   1.000
_cell.angle_alpha   90.00
_cell.angle_beta   90.00
_cell.angle_gamma   90.00
#
_symmetry.space_group_name_H-M   'P 1'
#
loop_
_entity.id
_entity.type
_entity.pdbx_description
1 polymer ?
#
loop_
_entity_poly.entity_id
_entity_poly.type
_entity_poly.pdbx_seq_one_letter_code
_entity_poly.pdbx_strand_id
1 'polypeptide(L)'
;MERDKKVTFQLLLAVGTAVIGSLQFGYNTGVINAPQKTIESFYNDTWFERYNEYIPETSLTSLWSISVAIFSVGGMFGSFSVGLFANRFGRRNSMLMVNILAFISAALMGFSKLAASWEMLIIGRFIVGFYSGLSTGLVPMYVGEVAPTALRGALGTLHQLAIVIGILIAQVFGLKEIMGTANLWPYLLGFTFVPALLQCFLLPLCPKSPRYLLIICNEEKKAKSALKKLRGTTDVSADMQEMKEESRQMMKEKKVNILELLRSPIYRQPLVIAIVLQLSQQLSGINAVFYFSTSIFQKAGVAQPVYATIGAGVVNVAFTVVSLFLVERAGRRSLHLTGLMGMAVSAVLMTIAQAVQAQVYWMSYISIVAIFAFVAFFEIGPGPIPWFIVAELFSQGPRPSAFAVAGLCNWTANFIVGMCFQYVALLCGPYVFIIFTVLLLGFFIFTYFKVPETKGRTFEEIAAGFSQHAVAGIQKASPEEMNSLGADSEL
;
A
#
# COMPACT_ATOMS: atom_id res chain seq x y z
N MET A 1 -11.57 15.61 -33.70
CA MET A 1 -12.25 14.30 -33.82
C MET A 1 -11.90 13.46 -32.60
N GLU A 2 -12.43 13.84 -31.44
CA GLU A 2 -12.35 13.06 -30.20
C GLU A 2 -13.28 11.86 -30.36
N ARG A 3 -12.73 10.69 -30.72
CA ARG A 3 -13.50 9.45 -30.62
C ARG A 3 -13.62 9.12 -29.13
N ASP A 4 -14.82 9.27 -28.58
CA ASP A 4 -15.20 8.76 -27.26
C ASP A 4 -14.64 7.35 -27.07
N LYS A 5 -13.56 7.23 -26.29
CA LYS A 5 -13.06 5.92 -25.84
C LYS A 5 -14.06 5.41 -24.80
N LYS A 6 -15.14 4.78 -25.30
CA LYS A 6 -16.27 4.32 -24.49
C LYS A 6 -15.81 3.32 -23.43
N VAL A 7 -16.25 3.54 -22.20
CA VAL A 7 -16.14 2.57 -21.11
C VAL A 7 -17.08 1.41 -21.41
N THR A 8 -16.54 0.24 -21.71
CA THR A 8 -17.33 -0.96 -22.04
C THR A 8 -17.67 -1.76 -20.79
N PHE A 9 -18.74 -2.55 -20.84
CA PHE A 9 -19.06 -3.51 -19.78
C PHE A 9 -17.91 -4.49 -19.51
N GLN A 10 -17.24 -4.96 -20.56
CA GLN A 10 -16.10 -5.87 -20.42
C GLN A 10 -14.90 -5.22 -19.73
N LEU A 11 -14.64 -3.93 -19.98
CA LEU A 11 -13.60 -3.18 -19.28
C LEU A 11 -13.97 -3.00 -17.80
N LEU A 12 -15.22 -2.63 -17.51
CA LEU A 12 -15.71 -2.49 -16.13
C LEU A 12 -15.67 -3.82 -15.37
N LEU A 13 -16.08 -4.92 -16.00
CA LEU A 13 -16.00 -6.26 -15.44
C LEU A 13 -14.54 -6.64 -15.13
N ALA A 14 -13.62 -6.41 -16.07
CA ALA A 14 -12.21 -6.73 -15.91
C ALA A 14 -11.57 -5.94 -14.75
N VAL A 15 -11.79 -4.62 -14.71
CA VAL A 15 -11.23 -3.75 -13.67
C VAL A 15 -11.90 -4.03 -12.33
N GLY A 16 -13.24 -4.10 -12.28
CA GLY A 16 -14.03 -4.42 -11.09
C GLY A 16 -13.61 -5.75 -10.46
N THR A 17 -13.40 -6.79 -11.28
CA THR A 17 -12.93 -8.09 -10.80
C THR A 17 -11.49 -8.04 -10.29
N ALA A 18 -10.61 -7.29 -10.94
CA ALA A 18 -9.23 -7.14 -10.49
C ALA A 18 -9.16 -6.43 -9.12
N VAL A 19 -9.91 -5.35 -8.94
CA VAL A 19 -9.88 -4.58 -7.68
C VAL A 19 -10.49 -5.30 -6.48
N ILE A 20 -11.17 -6.44 -6.66
CA ILE A 20 -11.53 -7.34 -5.54
C ILE A 20 -10.29 -7.74 -4.73
N GLY A 21 -9.13 -7.96 -5.37
CA GLY A 21 -7.89 -8.25 -4.65
C GLY A 21 -7.39 -7.05 -3.83
N SER A 22 -7.69 -5.83 -4.27
CA SER A 22 -7.37 -4.60 -3.54
C SER A 22 -8.32 -4.39 -2.35
N LEU A 23 -9.60 -4.70 -2.54
CA LEU A 23 -10.59 -4.76 -1.47
C LEU A 23 -10.19 -5.78 -0.41
N GLN A 24 -9.74 -6.98 -0.80
CA GLN A 24 -9.24 -7.97 0.15
C GLN A 24 -8.00 -7.51 0.91
N PHE A 25 -7.07 -6.82 0.24
CA PHE A 25 -5.92 -6.21 0.94
C PHE A 25 -6.41 -5.23 2.01
N GLY A 26 -7.27 -4.28 1.64
CA GLY A 26 -7.82 -3.32 2.60
C GLY A 26 -8.62 -3.97 3.74
N TYR A 27 -9.44 -4.97 3.44
CA TYR A 27 -10.22 -5.72 4.43
C TYR A 27 -9.29 -6.36 5.46
N ASN A 28 -8.27 -7.11 5.01
CA ASN A 28 -7.34 -7.78 5.90
C ASN A 28 -6.42 -6.83 6.67
N THR A 29 -6.19 -5.62 6.17
CA THR A 29 -5.52 -4.54 6.90
C THR A 29 -6.37 -4.03 8.07
N GLY A 30 -7.67 -3.79 7.85
CA GLY A 30 -8.56 -3.17 8.86
C GLY A 30 -9.24 -4.14 9.84
N VAL A 31 -9.43 -5.41 9.45
CA VAL A 31 -10.29 -6.37 10.18
C VAL A 31 -9.82 -6.71 11.58
N ILE A 32 -8.52 -6.58 11.85
CA ILE A 32 -7.91 -6.98 13.12
C ILE A 32 -8.12 -5.94 14.24
N ASN A 33 -8.51 -4.70 13.90
CA ASN A 33 -8.57 -3.58 14.85
C ASN A 33 -9.76 -3.66 15.82
N ALA A 34 -10.99 -3.73 15.30
CA ALA A 34 -12.19 -3.75 16.14
C ALA A 34 -12.28 -4.97 17.09
N PRO A 35 -11.98 -6.21 16.66
CA PRO A 35 -12.06 -7.39 17.53
C PRO A 35 -10.82 -7.60 18.43
N GLN A 36 -9.90 -6.62 18.54
CA GLN A 36 -8.65 -6.76 19.30
C GLN A 36 -8.86 -7.40 20.69
N LYS A 37 -9.71 -6.78 21.52
CA LYS A 37 -9.96 -7.26 22.89
C LYS A 37 -10.58 -8.66 22.93
N THR A 38 -11.41 -8.97 21.94
CA THR A 38 -12.05 -10.28 21.83
C THR A 38 -11.04 -11.37 21.47
N ILE A 39 -10.10 -11.07 20.58
CA ILE A 39 -9.04 -12.01 20.19
C ILE A 39 -7.99 -12.14 21.31
N GLU A 40 -7.66 -11.05 22.01
CA GLU A 40 -6.81 -11.09 23.20
C GLU A 40 -7.42 -11.97 24.31
N SER A 41 -8.74 -11.90 24.54
CA SER A 41 -9.44 -12.82 25.44
C SER A 41 -9.29 -14.27 24.99
N PHE A 42 -9.48 -14.55 23.70
CA PHE A 42 -9.27 -15.89 23.15
C PHE A 42 -7.84 -16.41 23.38
N TYR A 43 -6.81 -15.55 23.27
CA TYR A 43 -5.44 -15.95 23.58
C TYR A 43 -5.27 -16.30 25.06
N ASN A 44 -5.83 -15.49 25.95
CA ASN A 44 -5.79 -15.73 27.38
C ASN A 44 -6.51 -17.03 27.77
N ASP A 45 -7.71 -17.26 27.22
CA ASP A 45 -8.51 -18.46 27.48
C ASP A 45 -7.78 -19.72 26.98
N THR A 46 -7.24 -19.67 25.76
CA THR A 46 -6.44 -20.76 25.19
C THR A 46 -5.17 -21.03 26.01
N TRP A 47 -4.56 -19.99 26.61
CA TRP A 47 -3.34 -20.13 27.39
C TRP A 47 -3.65 -20.80 28.71
N PHE A 48 -4.75 -20.38 29.35
CA PHE A 48 -5.26 -21.00 30.55
C PHE A 48 -5.61 -22.49 30.34
N GLU A 49 -6.27 -22.83 29.23
CA GLU A 49 -6.57 -24.23 28.90
C GLU A 49 -5.30 -25.09 28.73
N ARG A 50 -4.21 -24.51 28.22
CA ARG A 50 -2.95 -25.24 27.95
C ARG A 50 -2.00 -25.32 29.14
N TYR A 51 -1.93 -24.26 29.94
CA TYR A 51 -0.90 -24.08 30.98
C TYR A 51 -1.47 -23.89 32.39
N ASN A 52 -2.80 -23.81 32.53
CA ASN A 52 -3.51 -23.63 33.81
C ASN A 52 -3.11 -22.34 34.56
N GLU A 53 -2.68 -21.32 33.83
CA GLU A 53 -2.38 -19.97 34.32
C GLU A 53 -2.82 -18.92 33.29
N TYR A 54 -2.98 -17.67 33.69
CA TYR A 54 -3.31 -16.58 32.76
C TYR A 54 -2.05 -16.01 32.11
N ILE A 55 -2.16 -15.60 30.85
CA ILE A 55 -1.01 -15.08 30.10
C ILE A 55 -0.54 -13.74 30.70
N PRO A 56 0.77 -13.54 30.92
CA PRO A 56 1.30 -12.24 31.33
C PRO A 56 0.99 -11.14 30.29
N GLU A 57 0.69 -9.93 30.74
CA GLU A 57 0.29 -8.80 29.87
C GLU A 57 1.34 -8.48 28.79
N THR A 58 2.62 -8.58 29.12
CA THR A 58 3.74 -8.38 28.18
C THR A 58 3.78 -9.46 27.09
N SER A 59 3.52 -10.71 27.45
CA SER A 59 3.43 -11.84 26.53
C SER A 59 2.18 -11.72 25.64
N LEU A 60 1.04 -11.31 26.19
CA LEU A 60 -0.19 -11.06 25.43
C LEU A 60 0.00 -9.94 24.40
N THR A 61 0.59 -8.83 24.82
CA THR A 61 0.91 -7.69 23.93
C THR A 61 1.83 -8.14 22.81
N SER A 62 2.82 -8.99 23.12
CA SER A 62 3.75 -9.53 22.14
C SER A 62 3.08 -10.47 21.15
N LEU A 63 2.25 -11.40 21.65
CA LEU A 63 1.50 -12.34 20.82
C LEU A 63 0.53 -11.62 19.88
N TRP A 64 -0.20 -10.62 20.39
CA TRP A 64 -1.06 -9.76 19.59
C TRP A 64 -0.29 -8.98 18.52
N SER A 65 0.81 -8.34 18.91
CA SER A 65 1.65 -7.56 17.98
C SER A 65 2.22 -8.45 16.87
N ILE A 66 2.63 -9.68 17.18
CA ILE A 66 3.05 -10.69 16.19
C ILE A 66 1.89 -11.03 15.25
N SER A 67 0.69 -11.32 15.76
CA SER A 67 -0.49 -11.63 14.94
C SER A 67 -0.87 -10.51 13.97
N VAL A 68 -0.68 -9.26 14.38
CA VAL A 68 -0.88 -8.10 13.51
C VAL A 68 0.25 -7.96 12.49
N ALA A 69 1.51 -7.96 12.95
CA ALA A 69 2.69 -7.63 12.15
C ALA A 69 3.11 -8.73 11.16
N ILE A 70 2.83 -10.01 11.44
CA ILE A 70 3.19 -11.13 10.57
C ILE A 70 2.50 -11.05 9.20
N PHE A 71 1.36 -10.36 9.11
CA PHE A 71 0.70 -10.00 7.86
C PHE A 71 1.64 -9.20 6.94
N SER A 72 2.36 -8.23 7.49
CA SER A 72 3.31 -7.40 6.75
C SER A 72 4.52 -8.22 6.29
N VAL A 73 4.95 -9.21 7.08
CA VAL A 73 5.99 -10.17 6.67
C VAL A 73 5.55 -11.00 5.48
N GLY A 74 4.32 -11.52 5.51
CA GLY A 74 3.72 -12.16 4.33
C GLY A 74 3.73 -11.23 3.12
N GLY A 75 3.31 -9.97 3.31
CA GLY A 75 3.28 -8.94 2.27
C GLY A 75 4.64 -8.64 1.64
N MET A 76 5.72 -8.64 2.44
CA MET A 76 7.10 -8.51 1.96
C MET A 76 7.43 -9.61 0.95
N PHE A 77 7.23 -10.88 1.33
CA PHE A 77 7.52 -12.00 0.44
C PHE A 77 6.59 -12.04 -0.79
N GLY A 78 5.32 -11.70 -0.61
CA GLY A 78 4.33 -11.64 -1.68
C GLY A 78 4.68 -10.59 -2.73
N SER A 79 4.97 -9.36 -2.30
CA SER A 79 5.30 -8.25 -3.21
C SER A 79 6.59 -8.49 -3.99
N PHE A 80 7.62 -9.06 -3.35
CA PHE A 80 8.87 -9.45 -4.02
C PHE A 80 8.64 -10.54 -5.09
N SER A 81 7.66 -11.41 -4.87
CA SER A 81 7.36 -12.54 -5.77
C SER A 81 6.47 -12.16 -6.96
N VAL A 82 5.90 -10.94 -7.02
CA VAL A 82 4.95 -10.51 -8.07
C VAL A 82 5.49 -10.76 -9.48
N GLY A 83 6.76 -10.40 -9.74
CA GLY A 83 7.37 -10.52 -11.06
C GLY A 83 7.45 -11.98 -11.56
N LEU A 84 7.64 -12.94 -10.66
CA LEU A 84 7.69 -14.37 -10.98
C LEU A 84 6.33 -14.85 -11.47
N PHE A 85 5.27 -14.53 -10.74
CA PHE A 85 3.91 -14.95 -11.09
C PHE A 85 3.40 -14.21 -12.34
N ALA A 86 3.53 -12.89 -12.37
CA ALA A 86 2.97 -12.03 -13.42
C ALA A 86 3.52 -12.35 -14.82
N ASN A 87 4.81 -12.70 -14.90
CA ASN A 87 5.46 -13.01 -16.17
C ASN A 87 5.32 -14.48 -16.57
N ARG A 88 5.37 -15.41 -15.62
CA ARG A 88 5.26 -16.85 -15.92
C ARG A 88 3.85 -17.27 -16.28
N PHE A 89 2.85 -16.82 -15.52
CA PHE A 89 1.46 -17.28 -15.69
C PHE A 89 0.56 -16.25 -16.37
N GLY A 90 0.99 -14.99 -16.41
CA GLY A 90 0.20 -13.87 -16.89
C GLY A 90 -0.72 -13.31 -15.81
N ARG A 91 -0.97 -11.99 -15.86
CA ARG A 91 -1.55 -11.19 -14.77
C ARG A 91 -2.88 -11.77 -14.25
N ARG A 92 -3.83 -12.03 -15.16
CA ARG A 92 -5.15 -12.61 -14.83
C ARG A 92 -5.06 -13.98 -14.17
N ASN A 93 -4.25 -14.87 -14.74
CA ASN A 93 -4.12 -16.24 -14.22
C ASN A 93 -3.36 -16.24 -12.89
N SER A 94 -2.37 -15.36 -12.70
CA SER A 94 -1.73 -15.16 -11.41
C SER A 94 -2.75 -14.77 -10.35
N MET A 95 -3.62 -13.77 -10.61
CA MET A 95 -4.68 -13.37 -9.68
C MET A 95 -5.61 -14.54 -9.34
N LEU A 96 -5.95 -15.39 -10.32
CA LEU A 96 -6.79 -16.57 -10.09
C LEU A 96 -6.09 -17.60 -9.21
N MET A 97 -4.82 -17.89 -9.48
CA MET A 97 -4.04 -18.87 -8.71
C MET A 97 -3.84 -18.43 -7.26
N VAL A 98 -3.54 -17.15 -7.01
CA VAL A 98 -3.24 -16.68 -5.66
C VAL A 98 -4.45 -16.71 -4.73
N ASN A 99 -5.68 -16.77 -5.23
CA ASN A 99 -6.88 -16.97 -4.41
C ASN A 99 -6.85 -18.26 -3.58
N ILE A 100 -6.03 -19.26 -3.96
CA ILE A 100 -5.81 -20.43 -3.10
C ILE A 100 -5.26 -20.04 -1.73
N LEU A 101 -4.41 -19.02 -1.68
CA LEU A 101 -3.83 -18.51 -0.43
C LEU A 101 -4.90 -17.82 0.42
N ALA A 102 -5.82 -17.08 -0.20
CA ALA A 102 -6.95 -16.47 0.49
C ALA A 102 -7.87 -17.55 1.11
N PHE A 103 -8.13 -18.65 0.40
CA PHE A 103 -8.92 -19.76 0.94
C PHE A 103 -8.22 -20.47 2.11
N ILE A 104 -6.93 -20.77 1.97
CA ILE A 104 -6.14 -21.39 3.05
C ILE A 104 -6.13 -20.49 4.28
N SER A 105 -5.90 -19.18 4.11
CA SER A 105 -5.91 -18.23 5.21
C SER A 105 -7.29 -18.11 5.86
N ALA A 106 -8.37 -18.04 5.07
CA ALA A 106 -9.73 -17.99 5.58
C ALA A 106 -10.06 -19.21 6.44
N ALA A 107 -9.65 -20.40 6.02
CA ALA A 107 -9.81 -21.63 6.79
C ALA A 107 -9.01 -21.57 8.09
N LEU A 108 -7.72 -21.24 8.03
CA LEU A 108 -6.85 -21.18 9.22
C LEU A 108 -7.36 -20.17 10.25
N MET A 109 -7.73 -18.96 9.82
CA MET A 109 -8.24 -17.94 10.73
C MET A 109 -9.66 -18.27 11.22
N GLY A 110 -10.54 -18.77 10.35
CA GLY A 110 -11.93 -19.10 10.68
C GLY A 110 -12.08 -20.29 11.63
N PHE A 111 -11.19 -21.28 11.55
CA PHE A 111 -11.20 -22.45 12.44
C PHE A 111 -10.25 -22.31 13.64
N SER A 112 -9.49 -21.22 13.76
CA SER A 112 -8.51 -21.01 14.85
C SER A 112 -9.13 -21.11 16.25
N LYS A 113 -10.34 -20.57 16.44
CA LYS A 113 -11.07 -20.65 17.70
C LYS A 113 -11.51 -22.08 18.03
N LEU A 114 -12.06 -22.81 17.03
CA LEU A 114 -12.52 -24.19 17.23
C LEU A 114 -11.36 -25.13 17.59
N ALA A 115 -10.18 -24.85 17.03
CA ALA A 115 -8.97 -25.62 17.29
C ALA A 115 -8.20 -25.16 18.54
N ALA A 116 -8.69 -24.16 19.28
CA ALA A 116 -7.98 -23.54 20.41
C ALA A 116 -6.51 -23.26 20.08
N SER A 117 -6.26 -22.61 18.93
CA SER A 117 -4.89 -22.37 18.42
C SER A 117 -4.69 -20.94 17.90
N TRP A 118 -3.90 -20.16 18.64
CA TRP A 118 -3.38 -18.88 18.16
C TRP A 118 -2.33 -19.06 17.04
N GLU A 119 -1.67 -20.22 16.96
CA GLU A 119 -0.71 -20.53 15.90
C GLU A 119 -1.40 -20.57 14.54
N MET A 120 -2.58 -21.20 14.45
CA MET A 120 -3.39 -21.21 13.24
C MET A 120 -3.76 -19.79 12.79
N LEU A 121 -4.11 -18.91 13.73
CA LEU A 121 -4.39 -17.51 13.44
C LEU A 121 -3.17 -16.79 12.89
N ILE A 122 -2.00 -16.94 13.52
CA ILE A 122 -0.73 -16.31 13.10
C ILE A 122 -0.32 -16.79 11.70
N ILE A 123 -0.38 -18.10 11.43
CA ILE A 123 -0.08 -18.66 10.11
C ILE A 123 -1.10 -18.18 9.07
N GLY A 124 -2.38 -18.13 9.42
CA GLY A 124 -3.42 -17.56 8.58
C GLY A 124 -3.12 -16.10 8.19
N ARG A 125 -2.73 -15.27 9.16
CA ARG A 125 -2.33 -13.87 8.97
C ARG A 125 -1.11 -13.73 8.05
N PHE A 126 -0.10 -14.58 8.21
CA PHE A 126 1.05 -14.63 7.31
C PHE A 126 0.64 -14.93 5.87
N ILE A 127 -0.20 -15.96 5.65
CA ILE A 127 -0.62 -16.40 4.32
C ILE A 127 -1.47 -15.34 3.60
N VAL A 128 -2.41 -14.69 4.29
CA VAL A 128 -3.17 -13.58 3.66
C VAL A 128 -2.31 -12.33 3.46
N GLY A 129 -1.28 -12.15 4.29
CA GLY A 129 -0.20 -11.20 4.02
C GLY A 129 0.46 -11.46 2.67
N PHE A 130 0.87 -12.71 2.43
CA PHE A 130 1.49 -13.13 1.16
C PHE A 130 0.55 -12.92 -0.04
N TYR A 131 -0.73 -13.28 0.10
CA TYR A 131 -1.77 -12.96 -0.88
C TYR A 131 -1.88 -11.45 -1.16
N SER A 132 -1.88 -10.63 -0.10
CA SER A 132 -2.03 -9.18 -0.21
C SER A 132 -0.81 -8.53 -0.86
N GLY A 133 0.39 -8.98 -0.53
CA GLY A 133 1.62 -8.56 -1.20
C GLY A 133 1.62 -8.86 -2.70
N LEU A 134 1.13 -10.04 -3.11
CA LEU A 134 0.96 -10.36 -4.53
C LEU A 134 -0.12 -9.50 -5.19
N SER A 135 -1.26 -9.32 -4.53
CA SER A 135 -2.40 -8.56 -5.05
C SER A 135 -2.09 -7.07 -5.26
N THR A 136 -1.33 -6.46 -4.34
CA THR A 136 -0.89 -5.06 -4.44
C THR A 136 0.01 -4.80 -5.65
N GLY A 137 0.69 -5.80 -6.20
CA GLY A 137 1.41 -5.69 -7.46
C GLY A 137 0.61 -6.12 -8.69
N LEU A 138 -0.13 -7.24 -8.60
CA LEU A 138 -0.85 -7.83 -9.74
C LEU A 138 -2.03 -6.98 -10.21
N VAL A 139 -2.80 -6.40 -9.27
CA VAL A 139 -3.98 -5.61 -9.60
C VAL A 139 -3.64 -4.34 -10.38
N PRO A 140 -2.77 -3.43 -9.90
CA PRO A 140 -2.44 -2.23 -10.66
C PRO A 140 -1.77 -2.55 -12.01
N MET A 141 -0.97 -3.62 -12.09
CA MET A 141 -0.41 -4.08 -13.36
C MET A 141 -1.50 -4.51 -14.34
N TYR A 142 -2.45 -5.34 -13.91
CA TYR A 142 -3.54 -5.76 -14.78
C TYR A 142 -4.42 -4.59 -15.21
N VAL A 143 -4.83 -3.73 -14.28
CA VAL A 143 -5.67 -2.56 -14.56
C VAL A 143 -4.98 -1.61 -15.54
N GLY A 144 -3.70 -1.30 -15.31
CA GLY A 144 -2.91 -0.45 -16.21
C GLY A 144 -2.75 -1.04 -17.61
N GLU A 145 -2.64 -2.37 -17.72
CA GLU A 145 -2.46 -3.05 -18.99
C GLU A 145 -3.75 -3.23 -19.80
N VAL A 146 -4.92 -3.29 -19.15
CA VAL A 146 -6.23 -3.39 -19.83
C VAL A 146 -6.87 -2.03 -20.11
N ALA A 147 -6.55 -1.01 -19.30
CA ALA A 147 -7.12 0.32 -19.43
C ALA A 147 -6.74 1.02 -20.75
N PRO A 148 -7.65 1.80 -21.36
CA PRO A 148 -7.30 2.75 -22.41
C PRO A 148 -6.35 3.82 -21.87
N THR A 149 -5.43 4.30 -22.70
CA THR A 149 -4.39 5.27 -22.32
C THR A 149 -4.97 6.53 -21.66
N ALA A 150 -6.08 7.06 -22.17
CA ALA A 150 -6.75 8.24 -21.61
C ALA A 150 -7.40 8.02 -20.23
N LEU A 151 -7.77 6.77 -19.90
CA LEU A 151 -8.46 6.43 -18.65
C LEU A 151 -7.55 5.65 -17.68
N ARG A 152 -6.27 5.46 -18.02
CA ARG A 152 -5.35 4.60 -17.26
C ARG A 152 -5.14 5.10 -15.83
N GLY A 153 -5.00 6.41 -15.65
CA GLY A 153 -4.90 7.04 -14.32
C GLY A 153 -6.17 6.83 -13.50
N ALA A 154 -7.32 7.21 -14.04
CA ALA A 154 -8.62 7.09 -13.36
C ALA A 154 -9.02 5.64 -13.02
N LEU A 155 -8.68 4.67 -13.87
CA LEU A 155 -8.92 3.26 -13.55
C LEU A 155 -7.87 2.73 -12.56
N GLY A 156 -6.62 3.18 -12.65
CA GLY A 156 -5.58 2.87 -11.68
C GLY A 156 -5.94 3.31 -10.26
N THR A 157 -6.63 4.44 -10.11
CA THR A 157 -7.07 4.93 -8.80
C THR A 157 -8.14 4.06 -8.12
N LEU A 158 -8.86 3.22 -8.88
CA LEU A 158 -9.80 2.26 -8.31
C LEU A 158 -9.10 1.22 -7.42
N HIS A 159 -7.78 1.02 -7.60
CA HIS A 159 -6.97 0.21 -6.68
C HIS A 159 -7.00 0.78 -5.25
N GLN A 160 -6.62 2.05 -5.09
CA GLN A 160 -6.62 2.71 -3.79
C GLN A 160 -8.04 2.83 -3.22
N LEU A 161 -9.01 3.21 -4.06
CA LEU A 161 -10.40 3.31 -3.63
C LEU A 161 -10.95 1.97 -3.10
N ALA A 162 -10.64 0.86 -3.75
CA ALA A 162 -11.04 -0.47 -3.28
C ALA A 162 -10.37 -0.84 -1.95
N ILE A 163 -9.11 -0.45 -1.73
CA ILE A 163 -8.42 -0.67 -0.44
C ILE A 163 -9.16 0.05 0.68
N VAL A 164 -9.43 1.35 0.54
CA VAL A 164 -10.09 2.12 1.60
C VAL A 164 -11.54 1.68 1.85
N ILE A 165 -12.25 1.25 0.80
CA ILE A 165 -13.57 0.60 0.94
C ILE A 165 -13.44 -0.73 1.69
N GLY A 166 -12.42 -1.54 1.39
CA GLY A 166 -12.14 -2.78 2.12
C GLY A 166 -11.91 -2.55 3.62
N ILE A 167 -11.12 -1.53 3.97
CA ILE A 167 -10.90 -1.11 5.37
C ILE A 167 -12.24 -0.73 6.02
N LEU A 168 -13.06 0.08 5.36
CA LEU A 168 -14.36 0.52 5.89
C LEU A 168 -15.31 -0.68 6.11
N ILE A 169 -15.39 -1.60 5.15
CA ILE A 169 -16.21 -2.83 5.29
C ILE A 169 -15.73 -3.65 6.50
N ALA A 170 -14.42 -3.82 6.66
CA ALA A 170 -13.87 -4.54 7.80
C ALA A 170 -14.20 -3.88 9.14
N GLN A 171 -14.14 -2.55 9.21
CA GLN A 171 -14.51 -1.79 10.41
C GLN A 171 -16.00 -1.91 10.74
N VAL A 172 -16.87 -1.84 9.72
CA VAL A 172 -18.33 -2.02 9.90
C VAL A 172 -18.62 -3.44 10.36
N PHE A 173 -18.07 -4.47 9.72
CA PHE A 173 -18.30 -5.87 10.15
C PHE A 173 -17.73 -6.16 11.54
N GLY A 174 -16.70 -5.41 11.95
CA GLY A 174 -16.13 -5.45 13.30
C GLY A 174 -17.02 -4.90 14.41
N LEU A 175 -18.21 -4.34 14.10
CA LEU A 175 -19.21 -3.96 15.11
C LEU A 175 -19.70 -5.19 15.89
N LYS A 176 -20.01 -5.00 17.19
CA LYS A 176 -20.53 -6.06 18.07
C LYS A 176 -21.91 -6.54 17.60
N GLU A 177 -22.62 -5.69 16.90
CA GLU A 177 -23.96 -5.87 16.34
C GLU A 177 -23.92 -6.72 15.06
N ILE A 178 -22.72 -6.94 14.48
CA ILE A 178 -22.53 -7.68 13.23
C ILE A 178 -21.69 -8.94 13.47
N MET A 179 -20.35 -8.85 13.48
CA MET A 179 -19.46 -10.01 13.64
C MET A 179 -18.36 -9.80 14.70
N GLY A 180 -18.21 -8.61 15.27
CA GLY A 180 -17.24 -8.28 16.31
C GLY A 180 -17.58 -8.81 17.72
N THR A 181 -18.14 -10.02 17.81
CA THR A 181 -18.51 -10.66 19.08
C THR A 181 -17.57 -11.81 19.41
N ALA A 182 -17.60 -12.26 20.67
CA ALA A 182 -16.83 -13.42 21.14
C ALA A 182 -17.07 -14.68 20.29
N ASN A 183 -18.26 -14.84 19.71
CA ASN A 183 -18.62 -16.01 18.92
C ASN A 183 -18.37 -15.83 17.43
N LEU A 184 -18.48 -14.61 16.90
CA LEU A 184 -18.47 -14.37 15.45
C LEU A 184 -17.16 -13.83 14.88
N TRP A 185 -16.20 -13.44 15.72
CA TRP A 185 -14.90 -12.94 15.25
C TRP A 185 -14.13 -13.92 14.33
N PRO A 186 -14.23 -15.27 14.44
CA PRO A 186 -13.56 -16.15 13.49
C PRO A 186 -14.17 -16.03 12.08
N TYR A 187 -15.49 -15.82 11.98
CA TYR A 187 -16.16 -15.56 10.70
C TYR A 187 -15.78 -14.19 10.13
N LEU A 188 -15.59 -13.19 10.99
CA LEU A 188 -15.08 -11.88 10.60
C LEU A 188 -13.72 -12.01 9.88
N LEU A 189 -12.78 -12.78 10.42
CA LEU A 189 -11.50 -13.03 9.75
C LEU A 189 -11.65 -13.96 8.53
N GLY A 190 -12.50 -14.98 8.64
CA GLY A 190 -12.79 -15.94 7.57
C GLY A 190 -13.54 -15.35 6.37
N PHE A 191 -14.14 -14.17 6.49
CA PHE A 191 -14.90 -13.51 5.43
C PHE A 191 -14.09 -13.27 4.16
N THR A 192 -12.75 -13.23 4.23
CA THR A 192 -11.87 -13.14 3.05
C THR A 192 -12.12 -14.26 2.03
N PHE A 193 -12.74 -15.38 2.43
CA PHE A 193 -13.25 -16.43 1.55
C PHE A 193 -14.26 -15.91 0.51
N VAL A 194 -15.20 -15.03 0.90
CA VAL A 194 -16.32 -14.60 0.05
C VAL A 194 -15.83 -13.77 -1.15
N PRO A 195 -15.02 -12.72 -0.97
CA PRO A 195 -14.42 -12.00 -2.09
C PRO A 195 -13.51 -12.89 -2.96
N ALA A 196 -12.77 -13.82 -2.36
CA ALA A 196 -11.90 -14.73 -3.11
C ALA A 196 -12.70 -15.67 -4.00
N LEU A 197 -13.81 -16.21 -3.49
CA LEU A 197 -14.74 -17.05 -4.26
C LEU A 197 -15.36 -16.26 -5.42
N LEU A 198 -15.87 -15.06 -5.15
CA LEU A 198 -16.41 -14.16 -6.17
C LEU A 198 -15.37 -13.87 -7.26
N GLN A 199 -14.14 -13.55 -6.87
CA GLN A 199 -13.06 -13.27 -7.81
C GLN A 199 -12.70 -14.50 -8.65
N CYS A 200 -12.71 -15.72 -8.08
CA CYS A 200 -12.50 -16.97 -8.79
C CYS A 200 -13.56 -17.23 -9.87
N PHE A 201 -14.82 -16.87 -9.63
CA PHE A 201 -15.89 -17.00 -10.64
C PHE A 201 -15.79 -15.95 -11.74
N LEU A 202 -15.42 -14.71 -11.39
CA LEU A 202 -15.39 -13.60 -12.34
C LEU A 202 -14.13 -13.54 -13.20
N LEU A 203 -12.96 -13.93 -12.68
CA LEU A 203 -11.68 -13.85 -13.40
C LEU A 203 -11.64 -14.66 -14.71
N PRO A 204 -12.21 -15.89 -14.80
CA PRO A 204 -12.27 -16.63 -16.05
C PRO A 204 -13.02 -15.90 -17.18
N LEU A 205 -14.02 -15.09 -16.82
CA LEU A 205 -14.79 -14.26 -17.76
C LEU A 205 -13.99 -13.05 -18.26
N CYS A 206 -12.97 -12.63 -17.50
CA CYS A 206 -12.13 -11.49 -17.82
C CYS A 206 -11.09 -11.83 -18.91
N PRO A 207 -10.79 -10.91 -19.83
CA PRO A 207 -9.76 -11.11 -20.84
C PRO A 207 -8.36 -11.15 -20.20
N LYS A 208 -7.44 -11.90 -20.81
CA LYS A 208 -6.01 -11.77 -20.46
C LYS A 208 -5.51 -10.37 -20.87
N SER A 209 -4.48 -9.88 -20.18
CA SER A 209 -3.85 -8.61 -20.52
C SER A 209 -3.38 -8.63 -21.99
N PRO A 210 -3.81 -7.67 -22.83
CA PRO A 210 -3.34 -7.58 -24.20
C PRO A 210 -1.82 -7.33 -24.28
N ARG A 211 -1.28 -6.53 -23.36
CA ARG A 211 0.16 -6.25 -23.26
C ARG A 211 0.96 -7.51 -22.93
N TYR A 212 0.48 -8.33 -21.99
CA TYR A 212 1.09 -9.61 -21.70
C TYR A 212 1.11 -10.53 -22.93
N LEU A 213 -0.04 -10.66 -23.62
CA LEU A 213 -0.16 -11.51 -24.80
C LEU A 213 0.75 -11.05 -25.94
N LEU A 214 0.86 -9.75 -26.19
CA LEU A 214 1.69 -9.22 -27.27
C LEU A 214 3.18 -9.24 -26.92
N ILE A 215 3.56 -8.67 -25.77
CA ILE A 215 4.96 -8.37 -25.45
C ILE A 215 5.69 -9.61 -24.90
N ILE A 216 5.01 -10.41 -24.07
CA ILE A 216 5.64 -11.53 -23.37
C ILE A 216 5.37 -12.86 -24.09
N CYS A 217 4.14 -13.09 -24.56
CA CYS A 217 3.79 -14.33 -25.25
C CYS A 217 3.98 -14.26 -26.78
N ASN A 218 4.22 -13.08 -27.35
CA ASN A 218 4.33 -12.87 -28.80
C ASN A 218 3.08 -13.33 -29.60
N GLU A 219 1.89 -13.24 -29.00
CA GLU A 219 0.61 -13.71 -29.56
C GLU A 219 -0.26 -12.54 -30.09
N GLU A 220 0.15 -11.93 -31.20
CA GLU A 220 -0.49 -10.72 -31.75
C GLU A 220 -2.01 -10.89 -32.01
N LYS A 221 -2.41 -12.02 -32.61
CA LYS A 221 -3.83 -12.28 -32.94
C LYS A 221 -4.71 -12.32 -31.69
N LYS A 222 -4.22 -12.92 -30.61
CA LYS A 222 -4.95 -13.01 -29.33
C LYS A 222 -4.97 -11.67 -28.60
N ALA A 223 -3.88 -10.91 -28.63
CA ALA A 223 -3.84 -9.55 -28.11
C ALA A 223 -4.87 -8.64 -28.80
N LYS A 224 -4.97 -8.70 -30.14
CA LYS A 224 -5.97 -7.96 -30.93
C LYS A 224 -7.39 -8.36 -30.56
N SER A 225 -7.65 -9.66 -30.39
CA SER A 225 -8.97 -10.17 -29.96
C SER A 225 -9.35 -9.68 -28.55
N ALA A 226 -8.42 -9.70 -27.60
CA ALA A 226 -8.64 -9.20 -26.25
C ALA A 226 -8.92 -7.68 -26.24
N LEU A 227 -8.17 -6.89 -27.03
CA LEU A 227 -8.40 -5.45 -27.17
C LEU A 227 -9.76 -5.13 -27.78
N LYS A 228 -10.19 -5.86 -28.83
CA LYS A 228 -11.53 -5.66 -29.42
C LYS A 228 -12.64 -5.83 -28.39
N LYS A 229 -12.52 -6.85 -27.52
CA LYS A 229 -13.48 -7.09 -26.42
C LYS A 229 -13.46 -5.95 -25.38
N LEU A 230 -12.26 -5.49 -25.00
CA LEU A 230 -12.10 -4.43 -23.99
C LEU A 230 -12.54 -3.05 -24.50
N ARG A 231 -12.30 -2.74 -25.77
CA ARG A 231 -12.60 -1.43 -26.38
C ARG A 231 -14.00 -1.37 -27.00
N GLY A 232 -14.62 -2.50 -27.29
CA GLY A 232 -15.94 -2.55 -27.93
C GLY A 232 -15.94 -2.03 -29.36
N THR A 233 -14.77 -1.97 -30.00
CA THR A 233 -14.58 -1.54 -31.40
C THR A 233 -13.73 -2.56 -32.15
N THR A 234 -13.96 -2.67 -33.45
CA THR A 234 -13.17 -3.52 -34.35
C THR A 234 -11.83 -2.89 -34.72
N ASP A 235 -11.75 -1.55 -34.71
CA ASP A 235 -10.55 -0.79 -34.99
C ASP A 235 -9.77 -0.52 -33.70
N VAL A 236 -8.80 -1.40 -33.43
CA VAL A 236 -7.85 -1.30 -32.31
C VAL A 236 -6.42 -1.09 -32.81
N SER A 237 -6.27 -0.62 -34.05
CA SER A 237 -5.00 -0.54 -34.76
C SER A 237 -4.03 0.43 -34.07
N ALA A 238 -4.55 1.58 -33.62
CA ALA A 238 -3.78 2.58 -32.88
C ALA A 238 -3.26 2.01 -31.54
N ASP A 239 -4.11 1.37 -30.74
CA ASP A 239 -3.71 0.75 -29.46
C ASP A 239 -2.69 -0.39 -29.69
N MET A 240 -2.86 -1.19 -30.75
CA MET A 240 -1.90 -2.24 -31.13
C MET A 240 -0.55 -1.65 -31.54
N GLN A 241 -0.55 -0.53 -32.24
CA GLN A 241 0.67 0.15 -32.66
C GLN A 241 1.39 0.81 -31.47
N GLU A 242 0.66 1.49 -30.58
CA GLU A 242 1.17 1.99 -29.29
C GLU A 242 1.89 0.86 -28.53
N MET A 243 1.24 -0.29 -28.38
CA MET A 243 1.83 -1.43 -27.65
C MET A 243 3.05 -2.04 -28.36
N LYS A 244 3.11 -2.02 -29.70
CA LYS A 244 4.29 -2.45 -30.45
C LYS A 244 5.44 -1.47 -30.29
N GLU A 245 5.16 -0.17 -30.25
CA GLU A 245 6.14 0.88 -29.98
C GLU A 245 6.67 0.78 -28.55
N GLU A 246 5.80 0.61 -27.56
CA GLU A 246 6.17 0.31 -26.17
C GLU A 246 7.08 -0.94 -26.12
N SER A 247 6.72 -2.02 -26.81
CA SER A 247 7.55 -3.24 -26.88
C SER A 247 8.92 -2.97 -27.48
N ARG A 248 9.01 -2.17 -28.55
CA ARG A 248 10.28 -1.82 -29.19
C ARG A 248 11.14 -0.97 -28.25
N GLN A 249 10.56 -0.02 -27.53
CA GLN A 249 11.27 0.78 -26.53
C GLN A 249 11.76 -0.09 -25.37
N MET A 250 10.92 -1.00 -24.86
CA MET A 250 11.30 -1.93 -23.80
C MET A 250 12.46 -2.85 -24.23
N MET A 251 12.51 -3.26 -25.50
CA MET A 251 13.62 -4.07 -26.04
C MET A 251 14.90 -3.27 -26.28
N LYS A 252 14.81 -1.94 -26.45
CA LYS A 252 15.97 -1.04 -26.55
C LYS A 252 16.61 -0.79 -25.19
N GLU A 253 15.81 -0.76 -24.13
CA GLU A 253 16.31 -0.59 -22.76
C GLU A 253 16.70 -1.95 -22.14
N LYS A 254 17.92 -2.05 -21.63
CA LYS A 254 18.34 -3.22 -20.85
C LYS A 254 17.46 -3.32 -19.59
N LYS A 255 16.89 -4.50 -19.34
CA LYS A 255 16.25 -4.81 -18.05
C LYS A 255 17.30 -4.74 -16.95
N VAL A 256 17.07 -3.86 -15.98
CA VAL A 256 17.99 -3.64 -14.86
C VAL A 256 17.56 -4.54 -13.71
N ASN A 257 18.46 -5.40 -13.23
CA ASN A 257 18.18 -6.21 -12.05
C ASN A 257 18.31 -5.38 -10.76
N ILE A 258 17.81 -5.90 -9.62
CA ILE A 258 17.81 -5.15 -8.35
C ILE A 258 19.23 -4.75 -7.91
N LEU A 259 20.23 -5.62 -8.12
CA LEU A 259 21.61 -5.34 -7.73
C LEU A 259 22.23 -4.23 -8.60
N GLU A 260 21.97 -4.25 -9.90
CA GLU A 260 22.38 -3.20 -10.83
C GLU A 260 21.69 -1.87 -10.49
N LEU A 261 20.41 -1.90 -10.10
CA LEU A 261 19.66 -0.72 -9.68
C LEU A 261 20.28 -0.08 -8.43
N LEU A 262 20.66 -0.89 -7.45
CA LEU A 262 21.25 -0.43 -6.18
C LEU A 262 22.69 0.09 -6.35
N ARG A 263 23.47 -0.47 -7.29
CA ARG A 263 24.87 -0.08 -7.52
C ARG A 263 25.03 1.09 -8.47
N SER A 264 24.09 1.30 -9.39
CA SER A 264 24.21 2.32 -10.43
C SER A 264 24.11 3.75 -9.86
N PRO A 265 25.11 4.62 -10.09
CA PRO A 265 25.05 6.03 -9.67
C PRO A 265 23.88 6.79 -10.30
N ILE A 266 23.48 6.41 -11.53
CA ILE A 266 22.39 7.06 -12.28
C ILE A 266 21.05 6.84 -11.59
N TYR A 267 20.82 5.63 -11.06
CA TYR A 267 19.55 5.27 -10.43
C TYR A 267 19.49 5.59 -8.94
N ARG A 268 20.63 5.91 -8.31
CA ARG A 268 20.73 6.14 -6.87
C ARG A 268 19.78 7.23 -6.37
N GLN A 269 19.75 8.39 -7.02
CA GLN A 269 18.91 9.51 -6.56
C GLN A 269 17.40 9.23 -6.75
N PRO A 270 16.91 8.78 -7.92
CA PRO A 270 15.53 8.31 -8.08
C PRO A 270 15.14 7.22 -7.08
N LEU A 271 16.06 6.29 -6.80
CA LEU A 271 15.80 5.17 -5.89
C LEU A 271 15.71 5.63 -4.43
N VAL A 272 16.59 6.53 -4.00
CA VAL A 272 16.51 7.12 -2.66
C VAL A 272 15.18 7.87 -2.49
N ILE A 273 14.74 8.62 -3.50
CA ILE A 273 13.43 9.30 -3.48
C ILE A 273 12.30 8.26 -3.35
N ALA A 274 12.30 7.23 -4.21
CA ALA A 274 11.32 6.16 -4.15
C ALA A 274 11.24 5.50 -2.78
N ILE A 275 12.38 5.14 -2.18
CA ILE A 275 12.44 4.52 -0.85
C ILE A 275 11.91 5.47 0.21
N VAL A 276 12.39 6.71 0.27
CA VAL A 276 11.99 7.67 1.32
C VAL A 276 10.51 8.02 1.25
N LEU A 277 9.92 8.09 0.06
CA LEU A 277 8.47 8.30 -0.08
C LEU A 277 7.63 7.10 0.39
N GLN A 278 8.13 5.87 0.22
CA GLN A 278 7.48 4.69 0.78
C GLN A 278 7.60 4.64 2.30
N LEU A 279 8.76 5.04 2.83
CA LEU A 279 8.95 5.22 4.27
C LEU A 279 8.04 6.32 4.81
N SER A 280 7.88 7.46 4.12
CA SER A 280 7.02 8.55 4.56
C SER A 280 5.55 8.15 4.65
N GLN A 281 5.08 7.28 3.75
CA GLN A 281 3.75 6.72 3.82
C GLN A 281 3.54 5.89 5.08
N GLN A 282 4.43 4.95 5.36
CA GLN A 282 4.22 3.93 6.40
C GLN A 282 4.63 4.44 7.78
N LEU A 283 5.78 5.10 7.89
CA LEU A 283 6.31 5.70 9.12
C LEU A 283 5.62 7.03 9.46
N SER A 284 4.67 7.50 8.65
CA SER A 284 3.74 8.56 9.06
C SER A 284 2.95 8.18 10.32
N GLY A 285 2.76 6.88 10.58
CA GLY A 285 1.91 6.37 11.66
C GLY A 285 0.49 5.99 11.22
N ILE A 286 0.17 6.06 9.92
CA ILE A 286 -1.18 5.74 9.43
C ILE A 286 -1.64 4.32 9.79
N ASN A 287 -0.75 3.32 9.76
CA ASN A 287 -1.12 1.96 10.15
C ASN A 287 -1.34 1.82 11.66
N ALA A 288 -0.71 2.67 12.48
CA ALA A 288 -1.04 2.68 13.90
C ALA A 288 -2.51 3.09 14.11
N VAL A 289 -3.01 4.02 13.30
CA VAL A 289 -4.44 4.34 13.25
C VAL A 289 -5.24 3.15 12.73
N PHE A 290 -4.92 2.59 11.56
CA PHE A 290 -5.75 1.51 10.99
C PHE A 290 -5.75 0.21 11.80
N TYR A 291 -4.66 -0.12 12.47
CA TYR A 291 -4.56 -1.33 13.31
C TYR A 291 -5.08 -1.12 14.72
N PHE A 292 -4.96 0.09 15.28
CA PHE A 292 -5.18 0.32 16.70
C PHE A 292 -6.09 1.51 17.03
N SER A 293 -6.78 2.13 16.07
CA SER A 293 -7.64 3.30 16.33
C SER A 293 -8.69 3.04 17.41
N THR A 294 -9.27 1.85 17.48
CA THR A 294 -10.26 1.52 18.53
C THR A 294 -9.62 1.57 19.91
N SER A 295 -8.40 1.06 20.05
CA SER A 295 -7.61 1.16 21.28
C SER A 295 -7.17 2.60 21.58
N ILE A 296 -6.74 3.36 20.56
CA ILE A 296 -6.34 4.77 20.67
C ILE A 296 -7.52 5.63 21.15
N PHE A 297 -8.70 5.49 20.54
CA PHE A 297 -9.91 6.20 20.94
C PHE A 297 -10.40 5.78 22.33
N GLN A 298 -10.29 4.49 22.66
CA GLN A 298 -10.60 4.02 24.00
C GLN A 298 -9.69 4.66 25.06
N LYS A 299 -8.39 4.70 24.82
CA LYS A 299 -7.42 5.39 25.70
C LYS A 299 -7.72 6.89 25.79
N ALA A 300 -8.16 7.49 24.67
CA ALA A 300 -8.59 8.89 24.60
C ALA A 300 -9.95 9.19 25.27
N GLY A 301 -10.60 8.21 25.91
CA GLY A 301 -11.84 8.41 26.66
C GLY A 301 -13.08 8.56 25.77
N VAL A 302 -13.01 8.16 24.50
CA VAL A 302 -14.17 8.14 23.61
C VAL A 302 -15.15 7.07 24.08
N ALA A 303 -16.41 7.44 24.32
CA ALA A 303 -17.44 6.53 24.84
C ALA A 303 -17.70 5.33 23.90
N GLN A 304 -17.68 5.56 22.59
CA GLN A 304 -17.94 4.55 21.56
C GLN A 304 -16.80 4.49 20.51
N PRO A 305 -15.63 3.90 20.87
CA PRO A 305 -14.42 3.93 20.04
C PRO A 305 -14.58 3.31 18.64
N VAL A 306 -15.40 2.26 18.52
CA VAL A 306 -15.60 1.55 17.24
C VAL A 306 -16.31 2.45 16.21
N TYR A 307 -17.29 3.24 16.65
CA TYR A 307 -17.99 4.19 15.76
C TYR A 307 -17.07 5.32 15.31
N ALA A 308 -16.18 5.80 16.18
CA ALA A 308 -15.13 6.76 15.78
C ALA A 308 -14.15 6.14 14.77
N THR A 309 -13.76 4.87 14.94
CA THR A 309 -12.95 4.13 13.96
C THR A 309 -13.63 4.05 12.60
N ILE A 310 -14.94 3.76 12.55
CA ILE A 310 -15.73 3.76 11.30
C ILE A 310 -15.77 5.16 10.69
N GLY A 311 -15.96 6.20 11.51
CA GLY A 311 -15.91 7.59 11.04
C GLY A 311 -14.57 7.94 10.38
N ALA A 312 -13.44 7.47 10.94
CA ALA A 312 -12.14 7.60 10.31
C ALA A 312 -12.07 6.87 8.96
N GLY A 313 -12.68 5.67 8.86
CA GLY A 313 -12.81 4.95 7.58
C GLY A 313 -13.68 5.68 6.54
N VAL A 314 -14.77 6.33 6.96
CA VAL A 314 -15.60 7.15 6.06
C VAL A 314 -14.81 8.35 5.55
N VAL A 315 -14.08 9.04 6.44
CA VAL A 315 -13.18 10.14 6.07
C VAL A 315 -12.10 9.65 5.11
N ASN A 316 -11.55 8.45 5.34
CA ASN A 316 -10.59 7.82 4.45
C ASN A 316 -11.15 7.70 3.02
N VAL A 317 -12.31 7.06 2.86
CA VAL A 317 -12.97 6.90 1.56
C VAL A 317 -13.27 8.25 0.90
N ALA A 318 -13.81 9.21 1.67
CA ALA A 318 -14.16 10.53 1.15
C ALA A 318 -12.94 11.28 0.62
N PHE A 319 -11.83 11.29 1.37
CA PHE A 319 -10.63 12.00 0.97
C PHE A 319 -9.81 11.27 -0.08
N THR A 320 -9.90 9.94 -0.19
CA THR A 320 -9.38 9.22 -1.36
C THR A 320 -10.07 9.71 -2.62
N VAL A 321 -11.41 9.84 -2.64
CA VAL A 321 -12.17 10.37 -3.79
C VAL A 321 -11.76 11.81 -4.11
N VAL A 322 -11.62 12.67 -3.10
CA VAL A 322 -11.13 14.05 -3.29
C VAL A 322 -9.72 14.06 -3.92
N SER A 323 -8.82 13.22 -3.42
CA SER A 323 -7.44 13.10 -3.91
C SER A 323 -7.40 12.74 -5.39
N LEU A 324 -8.34 11.93 -5.88
CA LEU A 324 -8.44 11.57 -7.31
C LEU A 324 -8.57 12.80 -8.21
N PHE A 325 -9.37 13.78 -7.79
CA PHE A 325 -9.58 15.01 -8.55
C PHE A 325 -8.45 16.03 -8.37
N LEU A 326 -7.76 15.99 -7.22
CA LEU A 326 -6.69 16.93 -6.90
C LEU A 326 -5.34 16.55 -7.52
N VAL A 327 -5.01 15.26 -7.61
CA VAL A 327 -3.71 14.76 -8.11
C VAL A 327 -3.35 15.32 -9.49
N GLU A 328 -4.33 15.42 -10.38
CA GLU A 328 -4.10 15.96 -11.73
C GLU A 328 -4.08 17.49 -11.77
N ARG A 329 -4.62 18.17 -10.75
CA ARG A 329 -4.72 19.64 -10.70
C ARG A 329 -3.56 20.29 -9.96
N ALA A 330 -3.20 19.81 -8.77
CA ALA A 330 -2.25 20.50 -7.88
C ALA A 330 -0.78 20.05 -8.02
N GLY A 331 -0.51 18.91 -8.66
CA GLY A 331 0.84 18.35 -8.77
C GLY A 331 1.21 17.45 -7.60
N ARG A 332 2.17 16.56 -7.81
CA ARG A 332 2.49 15.48 -6.87
C ARG A 332 3.26 16.01 -5.66
N ARG A 333 4.19 16.96 -5.86
CA ARG A 333 5.02 17.48 -4.76
C ARG A 333 4.19 18.31 -3.78
N SER A 334 3.33 19.19 -4.30
CA SER A 334 2.50 20.08 -3.46
C SER A 334 1.54 19.29 -2.57
N LEU A 335 0.86 18.28 -3.12
CA LEU A 335 -0.07 17.45 -2.37
C LEU A 335 0.63 16.59 -1.32
N HIS A 336 1.81 16.03 -1.63
CA HIS A 336 2.57 15.25 -0.65
C HIS A 336 3.02 16.12 0.53
N LEU A 337 3.56 17.32 0.26
CA LEU A 337 3.95 18.27 1.31
C LEU A 337 2.76 18.70 2.18
N THR A 338 1.63 19.02 1.54
CA THR A 338 0.39 19.40 2.24
C THR A 338 -0.10 18.28 3.15
N GLY A 339 -0.10 17.04 2.66
CA GLY A 339 -0.49 15.89 3.46
C GLY A 339 0.46 15.65 4.64
N LEU A 340 1.78 15.68 4.43
CA LEU A 340 2.76 15.51 5.52
C LEU A 340 2.62 16.58 6.60
N MET A 341 2.46 17.85 6.22
CA MET A 341 2.28 18.95 7.18
C MET A 341 0.95 18.85 7.93
N GLY A 342 -0.14 18.56 7.23
CA GLY A 342 -1.45 18.39 7.85
C GLY A 342 -1.50 17.21 8.81
N MET A 343 -0.82 16.11 8.49
CA MET A 343 -0.64 14.98 9.40
C MET A 343 0.19 15.37 10.63
N ALA A 344 1.27 16.15 10.47
CA ALA A 344 2.11 16.59 11.58
C ALA A 344 1.33 17.47 12.57
N VAL A 345 0.57 18.45 12.06
CA VAL A 345 -0.32 19.30 12.88
C VAL A 345 -1.36 18.45 13.61
N SER A 346 -1.96 17.47 12.92
CA SER A 346 -2.96 16.58 13.50
C SER A 346 -2.36 15.68 14.60
N ALA A 347 -1.12 15.21 14.42
CA ALA A 347 -0.41 14.40 15.42
C ALA A 347 -0.03 15.21 16.68
N VAL A 348 0.33 16.48 16.52
CA VAL A 348 0.51 17.41 17.65
C VAL A 348 -0.81 17.63 18.37
N LEU A 349 -1.90 17.89 17.63
CA LEU A 349 -3.23 18.06 18.21
C LEU A 349 -3.68 16.82 18.99
N MET A 350 -3.40 15.62 18.46
CA MET A 350 -3.68 14.35 19.14
C MET A 350 -2.89 14.21 20.44
N THR A 351 -1.61 14.58 20.44
CA THR A 351 -0.75 14.57 21.63
C THR A 351 -1.29 15.50 22.71
N ILE A 352 -1.66 16.73 22.35
CA ILE A 352 -2.22 17.72 23.28
C ILE A 352 -3.53 17.19 23.87
N ALA A 353 -4.43 16.68 23.03
CA ALA A 353 -5.72 16.16 23.47
C ALA A 353 -5.57 15.01 24.47
N GLN A 354 -4.66 14.06 24.21
CA GLN A 354 -4.39 12.94 25.12
C GLN A 354 -3.69 13.39 26.42
N ALA A 355 -2.76 14.35 26.36
CA ALA A 355 -2.02 14.82 27.53
C ALA A 355 -2.92 15.54 28.55
N VAL A 356 -3.93 16.28 28.08
CA VAL A 356 -4.83 17.07 28.93
C VAL A 356 -6.20 16.42 29.16
N GLN A 357 -6.43 15.22 28.59
CA GLN A 357 -7.69 14.49 28.69
C GLN A 357 -8.14 14.26 30.14
N ALA A 358 -7.22 13.97 31.06
CA ALA A 358 -7.52 13.75 32.47
C ALA A 358 -8.08 15.01 33.17
N GLN A 359 -7.77 16.19 32.65
CA GLN A 359 -8.23 17.48 33.19
C GLN A 359 -9.48 17.99 32.48
N VAL A 360 -9.65 17.64 31.20
CA VAL A 360 -10.70 18.18 30.32
C VAL A 360 -11.39 17.06 29.55
N TYR A 361 -12.57 16.65 30.02
CA TYR A 361 -13.29 15.48 29.48
C TYR A 361 -13.69 15.60 27.99
N TRP A 362 -13.91 16.82 27.47
CA TRP A 362 -14.29 17.04 26.08
C TRP A 362 -13.13 16.92 25.09
N MET A 363 -11.89 16.75 25.56
CA MET A 363 -10.72 16.51 24.71
C MET A 363 -10.82 15.20 23.90
N SER A 364 -11.65 14.25 24.36
CA SER A 364 -12.00 13.05 23.60
C SER A 364 -12.55 13.37 22.20
N TYR A 365 -13.34 14.44 22.05
CA TYR A 365 -13.82 14.91 20.74
C TYR A 365 -12.69 15.50 19.88
N ILE A 366 -11.74 16.20 20.49
CA ILE A 366 -10.56 16.72 19.78
C ILE A 366 -9.69 15.57 19.28
N SER A 367 -9.54 14.48 20.05
CA SER A 367 -8.85 13.27 19.56
C SER A 367 -9.54 12.67 18.33
N ILE A 368 -10.88 12.65 18.28
CA ILE A 368 -11.63 12.21 17.09
C ILE A 368 -11.32 13.10 15.89
N VAL A 369 -11.46 14.42 16.05
CA VAL A 369 -11.18 15.40 14.98
C VAL A 369 -9.73 15.32 14.51
N ALA A 370 -8.77 15.15 15.42
CA ALA A 370 -7.35 15.02 15.11
C ALA A 370 -7.07 13.78 14.26
N ILE A 371 -7.63 12.62 14.63
CA ILE A 371 -7.47 11.39 13.83
C ILE A 371 -8.17 11.51 12.48
N PHE A 372 -9.34 12.15 12.40
CA PHE A 372 -10.04 12.35 11.13
C PHE A 372 -9.23 13.26 10.21
N ALA A 373 -8.72 14.38 10.72
CA ALA A 373 -7.84 15.26 9.97
C ALA A 373 -6.56 14.54 9.53
N PHE A 374 -5.96 13.74 10.41
CA PHE A 374 -4.77 12.95 10.11
C PHE A 374 -5.00 11.99 8.93
N VAL A 375 -6.11 11.24 8.95
CA VAL A 375 -6.49 10.32 7.85
C VAL A 375 -6.83 11.08 6.57
N ALA A 376 -7.54 12.22 6.68
CA ALA A 376 -7.85 13.06 5.52
C ALA A 376 -6.58 13.55 4.81
N PHE A 377 -5.63 14.12 5.56
CA PHE A 377 -4.37 14.62 5.01
C PHE A 377 -3.47 13.50 4.48
N PHE A 378 -3.53 12.31 5.05
CA PHE A 378 -2.86 11.12 4.51
C PHE A 378 -3.34 10.82 3.08
N GLU A 379 -4.65 10.73 2.86
CA GLU A 379 -5.21 10.39 1.54
C GLU A 379 -5.01 11.48 0.49
N ILE A 380 -4.90 12.75 0.89
CA ILE A 380 -4.59 13.85 -0.03
C ILE A 380 -3.19 13.69 -0.66
N GLY A 381 -2.22 13.14 0.07
CA GLY A 381 -0.83 13.12 -0.37
C GLY A 381 -0.11 11.80 -0.11
N PRO A 382 0.37 11.53 1.12
CA PRO A 382 1.18 10.36 1.44
C PRO A 382 0.60 8.99 1.07
N GLY A 383 -0.73 8.85 0.98
CA GLY A 383 -1.39 7.63 0.52
C GLY A 383 -1.10 7.31 -0.96
N PRO A 384 -1.63 8.08 -1.92
CA PRO A 384 -1.51 7.73 -3.34
C PRO A 384 -0.14 8.05 -3.97
N ILE A 385 0.51 9.15 -3.55
CA ILE A 385 1.61 9.75 -4.31
C ILE A 385 2.89 8.91 -4.37
N PRO A 386 3.33 8.21 -3.30
CA PRO A 386 4.53 7.36 -3.36
C PRO A 386 4.48 6.31 -4.46
N TRP A 387 3.30 5.76 -4.75
CA TRP A 387 3.13 4.76 -5.82
C TRP A 387 3.19 5.38 -7.22
N PHE A 388 2.61 6.58 -7.40
CA PHE A 388 2.68 7.31 -8.66
C PHE A 388 4.11 7.76 -8.98
N ILE A 389 4.80 8.35 -8.01
CA ILE A 389 6.15 8.87 -8.21
C ILE A 389 7.13 7.74 -8.59
N VAL A 390 7.01 6.54 -8.03
CA VAL A 390 7.87 5.40 -8.44
C VAL A 390 7.66 5.04 -9.92
N ALA A 391 6.42 5.10 -10.43
CA ALA A 391 6.17 4.88 -11.86
C ALA A 391 6.76 6.00 -12.73
N GLU A 392 6.68 7.25 -12.25
CA GLU A 392 7.08 8.47 -12.96
C GLU A 392 8.61 8.70 -12.96
N LEU A 393 9.33 8.23 -11.93
CA LEU A 393 10.79 8.42 -11.78
C LEU A 393 11.65 7.47 -12.63
N PHE A 394 11.12 6.31 -13.02
CA PHE A 394 11.89 5.26 -13.68
C PHE A 394 11.35 4.95 -15.08
N SER A 395 12.26 4.81 -16.04
CA SER A 395 11.95 4.31 -17.39
C SER A 395 11.59 2.83 -17.39
N GLN A 396 11.22 2.27 -18.54
CA GLN A 396 10.63 0.92 -18.62
C GLN A 396 11.58 -0.20 -18.14
N GLY A 397 12.88 -0.08 -18.39
CA GLY A 397 13.90 -1.05 -17.99
C GLY A 397 14.03 -1.24 -16.46
N PRO A 398 14.35 -0.19 -15.69
CA PRO A 398 14.55 -0.27 -14.24
C PRO A 398 13.26 -0.26 -13.41
N ARG A 399 12.14 0.24 -13.95
CA ARG A 399 10.87 0.41 -13.21
C ARG A 399 10.39 -0.86 -12.47
N PRO A 400 10.40 -2.07 -13.06
CA PRO A 400 9.99 -3.28 -12.33
C PRO A 400 10.82 -3.54 -11.08
N SER A 401 12.15 -3.38 -11.17
CA SER A 401 13.06 -3.54 -10.04
C SER A 401 12.88 -2.43 -9.00
N ALA A 402 12.62 -1.19 -9.44
CA ALA A 402 12.32 -0.08 -8.56
C ALA A 402 11.02 -0.29 -7.76
N PHE A 403 9.95 -0.79 -8.40
CA PHE A 403 8.72 -1.18 -7.72
C PHE A 403 8.93 -2.31 -6.70
N ALA A 404 9.79 -3.29 -7.00
CA ALA A 404 10.10 -4.36 -6.07
C ALA A 404 10.82 -3.84 -4.82
N VAL A 405 11.83 -2.98 -4.97
CA VAL A 405 12.55 -2.36 -3.84
C VAL A 405 11.63 -1.42 -3.06
N ALA A 406 10.88 -0.56 -3.74
CA ALA A 406 9.91 0.34 -3.12
C ALA A 406 8.85 -0.42 -2.32
N GLY A 407 8.30 -1.50 -2.89
CA GLY A 407 7.36 -2.39 -2.22
C GLY A 407 7.96 -3.07 -0.99
N LEU A 408 9.18 -3.59 -1.09
CA LEU A 408 9.89 -4.17 0.05
C LEU A 408 10.02 -3.15 1.19
N CYS A 409 10.53 -1.94 0.90
CA CYS A 409 10.68 -0.88 1.89
C CYS A 409 9.34 -0.48 2.53
N ASN A 410 8.26 -0.41 1.73
CA ASN A 410 6.92 -0.14 2.23
C ASN A 410 6.49 -1.21 3.25
N TRP A 411 6.52 -2.49 2.87
CA TRP A 411 6.09 -3.58 3.74
C TRP A 411 7.00 -3.75 4.97
N THR A 412 8.30 -3.50 4.85
CA THR A 412 9.22 -3.49 6.00
C THR A 412 8.89 -2.36 6.98
N ALA A 413 8.64 -1.15 6.49
CA ALA A 413 8.22 -0.04 7.36
C ALA A 413 6.85 -0.30 8.00
N ASN A 414 5.92 -0.92 7.27
CA ASN A 414 4.64 -1.37 7.81
C ASN A 414 4.85 -2.36 8.97
N PHE A 415 5.72 -3.36 8.78
CA PHE A 415 6.08 -4.34 9.82
C PHE A 415 6.65 -3.66 11.07
N ILE A 416 7.58 -2.72 10.91
CA ILE A 416 8.17 -1.96 12.03
C ILE A 416 7.08 -1.24 12.82
N VAL A 417 6.16 -0.53 12.16
CA VAL A 417 5.05 0.17 12.83
C VAL A 417 4.11 -0.83 13.52
N GLY A 418 3.70 -1.89 12.83
CA GLY A 418 2.78 -2.89 13.37
C GLY A 418 3.34 -3.63 14.59
N MET A 419 4.64 -3.95 14.59
CA MET A 419 5.29 -4.66 15.67
C MET A 419 5.66 -3.73 16.84
N CYS A 420 6.21 -2.55 16.56
CA CYS A 420 6.78 -1.69 17.60
C CYS A 420 5.76 -0.75 18.24
N PHE A 421 4.65 -0.41 17.58
CA PHE A 421 3.76 0.67 18.04
C PHE A 421 3.20 0.43 19.45
N GLN A 422 2.73 -0.78 19.78
CA GLN A 422 2.17 -1.04 21.12
C GLN A 422 3.22 -0.87 22.23
N TYR A 423 4.46 -1.35 22.01
CA TYR A 423 5.55 -1.16 22.96
C TYR A 423 5.90 0.31 23.16
N VAL A 424 6.01 1.06 22.05
CA VAL A 424 6.31 2.50 22.11
C VAL A 424 5.15 3.27 22.76
N ALA A 425 3.89 2.88 22.49
CA ALA A 425 2.72 3.49 23.11
C ALA A 425 2.66 3.25 24.62
N LEU A 426 3.12 2.09 25.11
CA LEU A 426 3.24 1.82 26.54
C LEU A 426 4.32 2.68 27.20
N LEU A 427 5.46 2.89 26.53
CA LEU A 427 6.57 3.69 27.06
C LEU A 427 6.33 5.19 27.00
N CYS A 428 5.76 5.69 25.90
CA CYS A 428 5.59 7.12 25.64
C CYS A 428 4.22 7.65 26.09
N GLY A 429 3.22 6.78 26.31
CA GLY A 429 1.87 7.19 26.68
C GLY A 429 1.28 8.22 25.69
N PRO A 430 0.79 9.38 26.16
CA PRO A 430 0.24 10.44 25.31
C PRO A 430 1.21 10.99 24.25
N TYR A 431 2.52 10.83 24.45
CA TYR A 431 3.56 11.44 23.61
C TYR A 431 3.94 10.60 22.40
N VAL A 432 3.32 9.43 22.19
CA VAL A 432 3.65 8.53 21.06
C VAL A 432 3.54 9.22 19.68
N PHE A 433 2.57 10.13 19.51
CA PHE A 433 2.38 10.87 18.26
C PHE A 433 3.45 11.95 17.98
N ILE A 434 4.26 12.33 18.98
CA ILE A 434 5.42 13.21 18.76
C ILE A 434 6.46 12.51 17.89
N ILE A 435 6.66 11.19 18.05
CA ILE A 435 7.59 10.40 17.24
C ILE A 435 7.19 10.50 15.76
N PHE A 436 5.91 10.32 15.47
CA PHE A 436 5.37 10.51 14.12
C PHE A 436 5.52 11.94 13.63
N THR A 437 5.31 12.94 14.49
CA THR A 437 5.50 14.36 14.14
C THR A 437 6.93 14.63 13.69
N VAL A 438 7.93 14.16 14.43
CA VAL A 438 9.36 14.32 14.08
C VAL A 438 9.67 13.66 12.75
N LEU A 439 9.18 12.44 12.54
CA LEU A 439 9.36 11.72 11.27
C LEU A 439 8.69 12.44 10.10
N LEU A 440 7.44 12.89 10.27
CA LEU A 440 6.68 13.64 9.26
C LEU A 440 7.38 14.92 8.86
N LEU A 441 7.92 15.68 9.81
CA LEU A 441 8.71 16.89 9.53
C LEU A 441 10.02 16.56 8.80
N GLY A 442 10.70 15.48 9.18
CA GLY A 442 11.87 14.99 8.46
C GLY A 442 11.56 14.64 7.00
N PHE A 443 10.46 13.92 6.76
CA PHE A 443 9.99 13.62 5.40
C PHE A 443 9.51 14.86 4.65
N PHE A 444 8.94 15.85 5.34
CA PHE A 444 8.54 17.12 4.75
C PHE A 444 9.76 17.87 4.22
N ILE A 445 10.81 18.01 5.04
CA ILE A 445 12.09 18.63 4.66
C ILE A 445 12.70 17.89 3.46
N PHE A 446 12.77 16.55 3.53
CA PHE A 446 13.29 15.75 2.42
C PHE A 446 12.48 15.99 1.13
N THR A 447 11.15 15.95 1.21
CA THR A 447 10.26 16.17 0.06
C THR A 447 10.44 17.56 -0.51
N TYR A 448 10.60 18.57 0.35
CA TYR A 448 10.79 19.94 -0.07
C TYR A 448 12.10 20.11 -0.84
N PHE A 449 13.20 19.49 -0.43
CA PHE A 449 14.51 19.70 -1.06
C PHE A 449 14.87 18.70 -2.16
N LYS A 450 14.41 17.44 -2.07
CA LYS A 450 14.92 16.34 -2.92
C LYS A 450 13.91 15.81 -3.93
N VAL A 451 12.61 15.97 -3.70
CA VAL A 451 11.58 15.38 -4.57
C VAL A 451 11.24 16.36 -5.69
N PRO A 452 11.45 16.00 -6.97
CA PRO A 452 11.07 16.85 -8.08
C PRO A 452 9.56 16.84 -8.29
N GLU A 453 9.04 17.89 -8.92
CA GLU A 453 7.68 17.84 -9.48
C GLU A 453 7.70 17.04 -10.79
N THR A 454 6.83 16.03 -10.88
CA THR A 454 6.73 15.11 -12.01
C THR A 454 5.52 15.41 -12.90
N LYS A 455 4.56 16.22 -12.43
CA LYS A 455 3.37 16.59 -13.20
C LYS A 455 3.76 17.21 -14.54
N GLY A 456 3.23 16.61 -15.62
CA GLY A 456 3.37 17.13 -16.99
C GLY A 456 4.76 16.98 -17.61
N ARG A 457 5.66 16.20 -16.99
CA ARG A 457 7.01 15.94 -17.51
C ARG A 457 7.12 14.55 -18.14
N THR A 458 7.97 14.42 -19.14
CA THR A 458 8.26 13.11 -19.75
C THR A 458 9.27 12.32 -18.92
N PHE A 459 9.32 10.98 -19.08
CA PHE A 459 10.31 10.14 -18.40
C PHE A 459 11.75 10.56 -18.75
N GLU A 460 11.97 10.98 -19.99
CA GLU A 460 13.26 11.42 -20.50
C GLU A 460 13.70 12.74 -19.86
N GLU A 461 12.80 13.71 -19.69
CA GLU A 461 13.06 14.97 -18.97
C GLU A 461 13.41 14.73 -17.50
N ILE A 462 12.69 13.83 -16.84
CA ILE A 462 12.94 13.48 -15.44
C ILE A 462 14.31 12.80 -15.32
N ALA A 463 14.61 11.81 -16.18
CA ALA A 463 15.89 11.12 -16.19
C ALA A 463 17.05 12.06 -16.50
N ALA A 464 16.92 12.95 -17.50
CA ALA A 464 17.92 13.95 -17.85
C ALA A 464 18.22 14.90 -16.67
N GLY A 465 17.19 15.29 -15.92
CA GLY A 465 17.35 16.08 -14.70
C GLY A 465 18.22 15.38 -13.65
N PHE A 466 18.05 14.07 -13.44
CA PHE A 466 18.89 13.31 -12.52
C PHE A 466 20.30 13.05 -13.05
N SER A 467 20.46 12.79 -14.35
CA SER A 467 21.77 12.58 -14.98
C SER A 467 22.63 13.85 -14.92
N GLN A 468 22.06 15.04 -15.15
CA GLN A 468 22.79 16.31 -15.01
C GLN A 468 23.26 16.56 -13.57
N HIS A 469 22.44 16.23 -12.57
CA HIS A 469 22.84 16.35 -11.15
C HIS A 469 23.89 15.30 -10.75
N ALA A 470 23.81 14.08 -11.28
CA ALA A 470 24.82 13.05 -11.05
C ALA A 470 26.17 13.43 -11.66
N VAL A 471 26.18 13.96 -12.89
CA VAL A 471 27.40 14.45 -13.56
C VAL A 471 27.99 15.66 -12.82
N ALA A 472 27.16 16.61 -12.39
CA ALA A 472 27.61 17.76 -11.58
C ALA A 472 28.14 17.34 -10.20
N GLY A 473 27.58 16.28 -9.60
CA GLY A 473 28.06 15.70 -8.34
C GLY A 473 29.40 14.99 -8.49
N ILE A 474 29.62 14.28 -9.59
CA ILE A 474 30.91 13.64 -9.92
C ILE A 474 31.98 14.71 -10.21
N GLN A 475 31.63 15.77 -10.95
CA GLN A 475 32.53 16.90 -11.21
C GLN A 475 32.89 17.70 -9.95
N LYS A 476 32.01 17.74 -8.94
CA LYS A 476 32.30 18.35 -7.62
C LYS A 476 33.11 17.45 -6.68
N ALA A 477 33.06 16.13 -6.84
CA ALA A 477 33.90 15.20 -6.09
C ALA A 477 35.32 15.07 -6.68
N SER A 478 35.48 15.37 -7.97
CA SER A 478 36.73 15.31 -8.72
C SER A 478 37.78 16.45 -8.51
N PRO A 479 37.51 17.66 -7.97
CA PRO A 479 38.53 18.72 -7.93
C PRO A 479 39.54 18.57 -6.78
N GLU A 480 39.25 17.79 -5.74
CA GLU A 480 40.13 17.68 -4.56
C GLU A 480 41.17 16.56 -4.67
N GLU A 481 40.97 15.55 -5.52
CA GLU A 481 41.94 14.44 -5.70
C GLU A 481 42.96 14.69 -6.82
N MET A 482 42.89 15.81 -7.54
CA MET A 482 43.85 16.15 -8.61
C MET A 482 44.91 17.18 -8.20
N ASN A 483 44.83 17.75 -6.99
CA ASN A 483 45.79 18.73 -6.47
C ASN A 483 46.80 18.16 -5.47
N SER A 484 46.75 16.87 -5.13
CA SER A 484 47.72 16.23 -4.20
C SER A 484 48.79 15.38 -4.89
N LEU A 485 48.96 15.49 -6.21
CA LEU A 485 49.96 14.72 -6.98
C LEU A 485 50.84 15.59 -7.90
N GLY A 486 50.87 16.92 -7.69
CA GLY A 486 51.55 17.86 -8.58
C GLY A 486 52.56 18.82 -7.92
N ALA A 487 52.97 18.58 -6.68
CA ALA A 487 53.90 19.47 -5.97
C ALA A 487 54.89 18.68 -5.10
N ASP A 488 55.69 17.80 -5.71
CA ASP A 488 56.93 17.24 -5.14
C ASP A 488 57.85 16.79 -6.28
N SER A 489 58.18 17.73 -7.18
CA SER A 489 59.28 17.58 -8.13
C SER A 489 59.69 18.96 -8.63
N GLU A 490 60.43 19.69 -7.80
CA GLU A 490 61.55 20.55 -8.22
C GLU A 490 62.26 21.12 -6.97
N LEU A 491 63.58 20.89 -6.95
CA LEU A 491 64.64 21.30 -6.00
C LEU A 491 64.92 20.37 -4.81
#